data_AF-A0A1V1UN17-F1
#
_entry.id   AF-A0A1V1UN17-F1
#
_cell.length_a   1.000
_cell.length_b   1.000
_cell.length_c   1.000
_cell.angle_alpha   90.00
_cell.angle_beta   90.00
_cell.angle_gamma   90.00
#
_symmetry.space_group_name_H-M   'P 1'
#
loop_
_entity.id
_entity.type
_entity.pdbx_description
1 polymer ?
#
loop_
_entity_poly.entity_id
_entity_poly.type
_entity_poly.pdbx_seq_one_letter_code
_entity_poly.pdbx_strand_id
1 'polypeptide(L)'
;MTETIQGVSEWNALGDADLDQLAVSLRSIFDRFPISQTPNESQTEDDLIWPILEALGWSESLRQQNLSPRGREDVPDGLLFDSAETKANPNTGTAPIFRSKRDADLTTVIYGNAVPLVDRSNCTEVKAWPVKYATMFHMTNDSGLFRTRKELEEQESAYPLGGNTFGSASGNWLPLYVGRMVHQFDHRAASVEVNEANLHNAALSGAVSEEQKADPDFVPTPQYRVPESEVDLPSGIEWTIAFRDIARATDARTMIAAVIPKAGVGNTAPLILWNDEDQRADHKALLLGNLGAISLDYVTRQKAQSTHLNWYIVEQLPVILPDKFESVRFGAKSAAEVVRQAVVARQSG
;
A
#
# COMPACT_ATOMS: atom_id res chain seq x y z
N MET A 1 -15.93 28.96 36.11
CA MET A 1 -16.18 27.71 35.36
C MET A 1 -17.64 27.67 35.01
N THR A 2 -17.98 27.41 33.75
CA THR A 2 -19.36 27.28 33.27
C THR A 2 -20.03 26.10 33.98
N GLU A 3 -21.30 26.27 34.40
CA GLU A 3 -22.09 25.28 35.17
C GLU A 3 -22.11 23.88 34.53
N THR A 4 -21.75 23.76 33.26
CA THR A 4 -21.73 22.53 32.46
C THR A 4 -20.58 21.57 32.81
N ILE A 5 -19.40 22.07 33.22
CA ILE A 5 -18.23 21.21 33.53
C ILE A 5 -18.39 20.52 34.89
N GLN A 6 -19.05 21.18 35.85
CA GLN A 6 -19.27 20.65 37.20
C GLN A 6 -20.17 19.40 37.22
N GLY A 7 -20.96 19.18 36.16
CA GLY A 7 -21.80 17.98 36.01
C GLY A 7 -21.09 16.77 35.38
N VAL A 8 -19.84 16.92 34.95
CA VAL A 8 -19.09 15.85 34.27
C VAL A 8 -18.47 14.92 35.32
N SER A 9 -18.68 13.61 35.19
CA SER A 9 -18.17 12.61 36.13
C SER A 9 -16.65 12.65 36.29
N GLU A 10 -15.96 12.93 35.19
CA GLU A 10 -14.51 13.02 35.06
C GLU A 10 -13.98 14.24 35.82
N TRP A 11 -14.70 15.36 35.80
CA TRP A 11 -14.37 16.55 36.60
C TRP A 11 -14.49 16.30 38.10
N ASN A 12 -15.54 15.58 38.50
CA ASN A 12 -15.79 15.23 39.91
C ASN A 12 -14.86 14.11 40.42
N ALA A 13 -14.16 13.42 39.53
CA ALA A 13 -13.19 12.37 39.85
C ALA A 13 -11.75 12.90 40.01
N LEU A 14 -11.46 14.13 39.56
CA LEU A 14 -10.16 14.77 39.76
C LEU A 14 -10.00 15.23 41.20
N GLY A 15 -9.00 14.71 41.90
CA GLY A 15 -8.69 15.12 43.26
C GLY A 15 -7.89 16.42 43.31
N ASP A 16 -7.99 17.16 44.43
CA ASP A 16 -7.17 18.36 44.67
C ASP A 16 -5.66 18.07 44.53
N ALA A 17 -5.23 16.85 44.93
CA ALA A 17 -3.85 16.42 44.79
C ALA A 17 -3.40 16.27 43.32
N ASP A 18 -4.29 15.84 42.42
CA ASP A 18 -3.99 15.71 40.99
C ASP A 18 -3.84 17.10 40.35
N LEU A 19 -4.68 18.05 40.76
CA LEU A 19 -4.61 19.44 40.33
C LEU A 19 -3.33 20.13 40.83
N ASP A 20 -2.95 19.90 42.08
CA ASP A 20 -1.70 20.41 42.65
C ASP A 20 -0.48 19.85 41.91
N GLN A 21 -0.49 18.54 41.61
CA GLN A 21 0.59 17.88 40.86
C GLN A 21 0.70 18.42 39.42
N LEU A 22 -0.44 18.64 38.75
CA LEU A 22 -0.48 19.28 37.43
C LEU A 22 0.08 20.70 37.49
N ALA A 23 -0.32 21.50 38.48
CA ALA A 23 0.14 22.87 38.66
C ALA A 23 1.66 22.94 38.89
N VAL A 24 2.22 22.03 39.69
CA VAL A 24 3.68 21.91 39.89
C VAL A 24 4.38 21.57 38.57
N SER A 25 3.83 20.63 37.81
CA SER A 25 4.40 20.19 36.53
C SER A 25 4.42 21.32 35.49
N LEU A 26 3.31 22.04 35.35
CA LEU A 26 3.22 23.19 34.42
C LEU A 26 4.15 24.33 34.81
N ARG A 27 4.29 24.64 36.10
CA ARG A 27 5.27 25.64 36.59
C ARG A 27 6.69 25.24 36.25
N SER A 28 7.05 23.97 36.46
CA SER A 28 8.38 23.46 36.12
C SER A 28 8.71 23.54 34.62
N ILE A 29 7.72 23.34 33.74
CA ILE A 29 7.90 23.53 32.30
C ILE A 29 8.14 25.02 32.00
N PHE A 30 7.31 25.90 32.55
CA PHE A 30 7.41 27.33 32.31
C PHE A 30 8.71 27.95 32.84
N ASP A 31 9.19 27.53 34.02
CA ASP A 31 10.44 28.00 34.62
C ASP A 31 11.69 27.62 33.79
N ARG A 32 11.61 26.55 32.99
CA ARG A 32 12.68 26.11 32.09
C ARG A 32 12.65 26.81 30.74
N PHE A 33 11.52 27.40 30.35
CA PHE A 33 11.37 28.06 29.07
C PHE A 33 12.08 29.43 29.08
N PRO A 34 12.91 29.77 28.07
CA PRO A 34 13.71 30.99 28.07
C PRO A 34 12.87 32.24 27.69
N ILE A 35 11.97 32.66 28.60
CA ILE A 35 11.05 33.80 28.41
C ILE A 35 11.78 35.15 28.21
N SER A 36 13.03 35.24 28.67
CA SER A 36 13.89 36.43 28.50
C SER A 36 14.60 36.49 27.14
N GLN A 37 14.46 35.47 26.31
CA GLN A 37 14.99 35.40 24.94
C GLN A 37 13.84 35.48 23.93
N THR A 38 14.19 35.53 22.63
CA THR A 38 13.23 35.40 21.53
C THR A 38 13.39 34.00 20.93
N PRO A 39 12.76 32.97 21.53
CA PRO A 39 12.79 31.63 20.98
C PRO A 39 12.11 31.62 19.61
N ASN A 40 12.62 30.80 18.69
CA ASN A 40 11.95 30.57 17.42
C ASN A 40 10.73 29.65 17.61
N GLU A 41 9.93 29.48 16.56
CA GLU A 41 8.70 28.68 16.57
C GLU A 41 8.95 27.22 17.02
N SER A 42 9.95 26.55 16.42
CA SER A 42 10.34 25.19 16.80
C SER A 42 10.78 25.08 18.26
N GLN A 43 11.55 26.03 18.77
CA GLN A 43 11.93 26.07 20.19
C GLN A 43 10.72 26.28 21.11
N THR A 44 9.77 27.12 20.70
CA THR A 44 8.54 27.35 21.46
C THR A 44 7.68 26.09 21.50
N GLU A 45 7.59 25.36 20.39
CA GLU A 45 6.89 24.10 20.33
C GLU A 45 7.54 23.03 21.21
N ASP A 46 8.84 22.79 21.02
CA ASP A 46 9.58 21.70 21.65
C ASP A 46 9.76 21.88 23.17
N ASP A 47 10.01 23.12 23.61
CA ASP A 47 10.34 23.41 25.01
C ASP A 47 9.13 23.83 25.85
N LEU A 48 8.01 24.20 25.23
CA LEU A 48 6.82 24.72 25.94
C LEU A 48 5.53 24.01 25.53
N ILE A 49 5.13 24.05 24.26
CA ILE A 49 3.81 23.57 23.83
C ILE A 49 3.66 22.06 24.03
N TRP A 50 4.61 21.27 23.52
CA TRP A 50 4.53 19.81 23.61
C TRP A 50 4.64 19.28 25.05
N PRO A 51 5.57 19.77 25.89
CA PRO A 51 5.62 19.38 27.30
C PRO A 51 4.35 19.73 28.08
N ILE A 52 3.68 20.85 27.78
CA ILE A 52 2.40 21.22 28.41
C ILE A 52 1.31 20.22 28.02
N LEU A 53 1.22 19.85 26.74
CA LEU A 53 0.24 18.88 26.26
C LEU A 53 0.43 17.51 26.91
N GLU A 54 1.68 17.05 27.01
CA GLU A 54 2.02 15.81 27.71
C GLU A 54 1.64 15.86 29.20
N ALA A 55 1.92 16.99 29.88
CA ALA A 55 1.53 17.19 31.28
C ALA A 55 0.00 17.20 31.48
N LEU A 56 -0.77 17.64 30.48
CA LEU A 56 -2.23 17.60 30.46
C LEU A 56 -2.79 16.21 30.12
N GLY A 57 -1.93 15.21 29.92
CA GLY A 57 -2.31 13.82 29.65
C GLY A 57 -2.40 13.45 28.16
N TRP A 58 -2.06 14.37 27.24
CA TRP A 58 -1.98 14.08 25.81
C TRP A 58 -0.67 13.35 25.49
N SER A 59 -0.68 12.03 25.69
CA SER A 59 0.44 11.14 25.39
C SER A 59 0.55 10.78 23.90
N GLU A 60 -0.55 10.94 23.15
CA GLU A 60 -0.63 10.58 21.75
C GLU A 60 -0.80 11.84 20.88
N SER A 61 0.32 12.32 20.35
CA SER A 61 0.36 13.46 19.43
C SER A 61 1.30 13.19 18.27
N LEU A 62 1.10 13.91 17.17
CA LEU A 62 2.01 13.91 16.03
C LEU A 62 2.41 15.33 15.68
N ARG A 63 3.73 15.56 15.69
CA ARG A 63 4.36 16.80 15.24
C ARG A 63 4.53 16.75 13.72
N GLN A 64 4.27 17.85 13.03
CA GLN A 64 4.49 17.91 11.59
C GLN A 64 6.00 17.89 11.29
N GLN A 65 6.48 16.87 10.56
CA GLN A 65 7.92 16.73 10.25
C GLN A 65 8.33 17.37 8.90
N ASN A 66 7.39 17.88 8.10
CA ASN A 66 7.70 18.50 6.82
C ASN A 66 7.31 19.98 6.82
N LEU A 67 8.31 20.82 7.12
CA LEU A 67 8.29 22.25 6.85
C LEU A 67 8.44 22.46 5.34
N SER A 68 7.34 22.64 4.60
CA SER A 68 7.47 23.22 3.27
C SER A 68 7.97 24.67 3.42
N PRO A 69 8.90 25.17 2.58
CA PRO A 69 9.47 26.53 2.72
C PRO A 69 8.47 27.68 2.64
N ARG A 70 7.22 27.41 2.24
CA ARG A 70 6.10 28.35 2.29
C ARG A 70 5.02 27.72 3.15
N GLY A 71 4.89 28.19 4.39
CA GLY A 71 3.82 27.79 5.29
C GLY A 71 2.47 27.94 4.59
N ARG A 72 1.62 26.92 4.73
CA ARG A 72 0.20 26.99 4.37
C ARG A 72 -0.55 27.21 5.68
N GLU A 73 -1.24 28.34 5.81
CA GLU A 73 -2.05 28.67 7.01
C GLU A 73 -3.20 27.67 7.25
N ASP A 74 -3.50 26.87 6.24
CA ASP A 74 -4.56 25.86 6.20
C ASP A 74 -4.13 24.47 6.71
N VAL A 75 -2.91 24.32 7.25
CA VAL A 75 -2.40 23.06 7.83
C VAL A 75 -2.04 23.26 9.31
N PRO A 76 -2.62 22.48 10.24
CA PRO A 76 -2.29 22.59 11.67
C PRO A 76 -0.90 22.04 12.00
N ASP A 77 -0.15 22.74 12.85
CA ASP A 77 1.26 22.46 13.21
C ASP A 77 1.48 21.13 13.96
N GLY A 78 0.40 20.57 14.51
CA GLY A 78 0.39 19.21 15.03
C GLY A 78 -1.02 18.69 15.32
N LEU A 79 -1.12 17.36 15.41
CA LEU A 79 -2.38 16.66 15.65
C LEU A 79 -2.38 16.03 17.04
N LEU A 80 -3.46 16.26 17.78
CA LEU A 80 -3.73 15.63 19.06
C LEU A 80 -4.66 14.45 18.85
N PHE A 81 -4.31 13.29 19.39
CA PHE A 81 -5.13 12.09 19.33
C PHE A 81 -5.65 11.77 20.73
N ASP A 82 -6.91 11.38 20.80
CA ASP A 82 -7.57 10.98 22.04
C ASP A 82 -7.02 9.67 22.62
N SER A 83 -6.28 8.92 21.80
CA SER A 83 -5.88 7.54 22.07
C SER A 83 -4.82 7.08 21.05
N ALA A 84 -4.05 6.04 21.37
CA ALA A 84 -3.03 5.48 20.48
C ALA A 84 -3.68 4.86 19.23
N GLU A 85 -4.97 4.55 19.33
CA GLU A 85 -5.86 3.99 18.33
C GLU A 85 -6.18 4.99 17.21
N THR A 86 -6.33 6.28 17.52
CA THR A 86 -6.60 7.33 16.50
C THR A 86 -5.32 7.73 15.74
N LYS A 87 -4.14 7.38 16.27
CA LYS A 87 -2.82 7.53 15.63
C LYS A 87 -2.55 6.51 14.51
N ALA A 88 -3.53 5.69 14.09
CA ALA A 88 -3.42 4.58 13.12
C ALA A 88 -3.03 4.94 11.65
N ASN A 89 -2.20 5.97 11.49
CA ASN A 89 -1.46 6.26 10.28
C ASN A 89 0.03 6.41 10.63
N PRO A 90 0.76 5.28 10.72
CA PRO A 90 2.13 5.25 11.25
C PRO A 90 3.13 6.03 10.39
N ASN A 91 2.85 6.22 9.09
CA ASN A 91 3.81 6.83 8.17
C ASN A 91 3.47 8.28 7.79
N THR A 92 2.19 8.65 7.67
CA THR A 92 1.82 10.02 7.26
C THR A 92 1.22 10.83 8.40
N GLY A 93 1.01 10.22 9.57
CA GLY A 93 0.58 10.91 10.78
C GLY A 93 -0.83 11.52 10.74
N THR A 94 -1.57 11.30 9.65
CA THR A 94 -2.94 11.79 9.49
C THR A 94 -3.93 10.74 9.97
N ALA A 95 -4.75 11.07 10.98
CA ALA A 95 -5.85 10.19 11.42
C ALA A 95 -6.74 9.80 10.22
N PRO A 96 -7.00 8.50 9.99
CA PRO A 96 -7.98 8.10 9.00
C PRO A 96 -9.35 8.69 9.33
N ILE A 97 -10.06 9.20 8.32
CA ILE A 97 -11.44 9.65 8.50
C ILE A 97 -12.34 8.41 8.51
N PHE A 98 -12.78 8.01 9.70
CA PHE A 98 -13.73 6.91 9.86
C PHE A 98 -15.16 7.40 9.68
N ARG A 99 -15.99 6.62 8.97
CA ARG A 99 -17.42 6.94 8.78
C ARG A 99 -18.27 6.57 9.98
N SER A 100 -17.84 5.59 10.76
CA SER A 100 -18.51 5.13 11.97
C SER A 100 -17.51 4.69 13.03
N LYS A 101 -17.94 4.71 14.30
CA LYS A 101 -17.15 4.16 15.42
C LYS A 101 -16.75 2.70 15.18
N ARG A 102 -17.65 1.92 14.59
CA ARG A 102 -17.39 0.51 14.26
C ARG A 102 -16.22 0.35 13.28
N ASP A 103 -16.07 1.29 12.33
CA ASP A 103 -14.96 1.23 11.39
C ASP A 103 -13.61 1.53 12.06
N ALA A 104 -13.60 2.46 13.01
CA ALA A 104 -12.45 2.72 13.87
C ALA A 104 -12.11 1.47 14.70
N ASP A 105 -13.08 0.92 15.43
CA ASP A 105 -12.88 -0.26 16.28
C ASP A 105 -12.33 -1.47 15.50
N LEU A 106 -12.89 -1.74 14.30
CA LEU A 106 -12.41 -2.84 13.44
C LEU A 106 -10.99 -2.60 12.94
N THR A 107 -10.68 -1.36 12.53
CA THR A 107 -9.34 -1.00 12.07
C THR A 107 -8.32 -1.15 13.19
N THR A 108 -8.66 -0.75 14.41
CA THR A 108 -7.84 -0.96 15.61
C THR A 108 -7.57 -2.43 15.87
N VAL A 109 -8.60 -3.29 15.85
CA VAL A 109 -8.43 -4.74 16.06
C VAL A 109 -7.51 -5.37 15.01
N ILE A 110 -7.61 -4.91 13.75
CA ILE A 110 -6.76 -5.39 12.65
C ILE A 110 -5.30 -4.98 12.89
N TYR A 111 -5.02 -3.70 13.17
CA TYR A 111 -3.66 -3.24 13.44
C TYR A 111 -3.10 -3.75 14.77
N GLY A 112 -3.92 -4.08 15.76
CA GLY A 112 -3.47 -4.77 16.98
C GLY A 112 -2.99 -6.20 16.72
N ASN A 113 -3.30 -6.79 15.56
CA ASN A 113 -2.94 -8.15 15.19
C ASN A 113 -1.98 -8.24 13.98
N ALA A 114 -1.63 -7.12 13.38
CA ALA A 114 -0.83 -7.01 12.18
C ALA A 114 0.17 -5.86 12.30
N VAL A 115 1.07 -5.73 11.34
CA VAL A 115 2.02 -4.60 11.28
C VAL A 115 1.93 -3.93 9.92
N PRO A 116 2.28 -2.65 9.79
CA PRO A 116 2.44 -2.03 8.47
C PRO A 116 3.44 -2.81 7.61
N LEU A 117 3.22 -2.86 6.29
CA LEU A 117 4.17 -3.49 5.35
C LEU A 117 5.57 -2.85 5.45
N VAL A 118 5.60 -1.52 5.56
CA VAL A 118 6.78 -0.71 5.82
C VAL A 118 6.40 0.34 6.86
N ASP A 119 7.06 0.30 8.01
CA ASP A 119 6.92 1.29 9.06
C ASP A 119 8.04 2.33 8.95
N ARG A 120 7.66 3.61 8.90
CA ARG A 120 8.56 4.77 8.79
C ARG A 120 8.45 5.72 9.99
N SER A 121 7.76 5.35 11.07
CA SER A 121 7.43 6.28 12.16
C SER A 121 8.66 6.80 12.94
N ASN A 122 9.76 6.03 12.98
CA ASN A 122 10.92 6.29 13.84
C ASN A 122 12.21 6.66 13.07
N CYS A 123 12.10 7.37 11.94
CA CYS A 123 13.20 7.79 11.05
C CYS A 123 14.02 6.66 10.41
N THR A 124 13.87 5.41 10.87
CA THR A 124 14.46 4.21 10.28
C THR A 124 13.35 3.36 9.70
N GLU A 125 13.51 2.96 8.44
CA GLU A 125 12.55 2.11 7.75
C GLU A 125 12.60 0.68 8.31
N VAL A 126 11.48 0.22 8.88
CA VAL A 126 11.31 -1.16 9.34
C VAL A 126 10.36 -1.88 8.39
N LYS A 127 10.88 -2.86 7.67
CA LYS A 127 10.09 -3.65 6.71
C LYS A 127 9.58 -4.92 7.35
N ALA A 128 8.26 -5.12 7.33
CA ALA A 128 7.64 -6.37 7.77
C ALA A 128 7.97 -7.54 6.82
N TRP A 129 8.16 -7.24 5.54
CA TRP A 129 8.58 -8.16 4.49
C TRP A 129 9.74 -7.54 3.72
N PRO A 130 10.77 -8.31 3.29
CA PRO A 130 11.96 -7.77 2.63
C PRO A 130 11.70 -7.41 1.15
N VAL A 131 10.71 -6.53 0.93
CA VAL A 131 10.21 -6.13 -0.38
C VAL A 131 10.51 -4.67 -0.70
N LYS A 132 10.44 -4.32 -1.98
CA LYS A 132 10.52 -2.96 -2.51
C LYS A 132 9.49 -2.77 -3.61
N TYR A 133 9.04 -1.53 -3.74
CA TYR A 133 8.22 -1.10 -4.86
C TYR A 133 9.06 -0.87 -6.10
N ALA A 134 8.53 -1.27 -7.26
CA ALA A 134 9.14 -0.99 -8.54
C ALA A 134 8.08 -0.67 -9.60
N THR A 135 8.48 0.15 -10.56
CA THR A 135 7.76 0.42 -11.80
C THR A 135 8.70 0.15 -12.96
N MET A 136 8.20 -0.27 -14.11
CA MET A 136 9.04 -0.65 -15.24
C MET A 136 8.85 0.30 -16.43
N PHE A 137 7.65 0.40 -17.00
CA PHE A 137 7.38 1.29 -18.13
C PHE A 137 6.33 2.35 -17.80
N HIS A 138 6.64 3.60 -18.14
CA HIS A 138 5.69 4.70 -18.15
C HIS A 138 4.98 4.76 -19.51
N MET A 139 3.65 4.64 -19.52
CA MET A 139 2.88 4.46 -20.77
C MET A 139 3.08 5.59 -21.81
N THR A 140 3.38 6.82 -21.36
CA THR A 140 3.67 7.95 -22.25
C THR A 140 5.15 8.04 -22.65
N ASN A 141 6.05 8.15 -21.67
CA ASN A 141 7.47 8.43 -21.89
C ASN A 141 8.18 7.30 -22.65
N ASP A 142 7.78 6.05 -22.42
CA ASP A 142 8.43 4.88 -22.99
C ASP A 142 7.68 4.33 -24.21
N SER A 143 6.68 5.06 -24.72
CA SER A 143 5.83 4.65 -25.85
C SER A 143 6.61 4.29 -27.11
N GLY A 144 7.81 4.84 -27.30
CA GLY A 144 8.71 4.49 -28.41
C GLY A 144 9.19 3.03 -28.40
N LEU A 145 9.17 2.37 -27.25
CA LEU A 145 9.56 0.95 -27.07
C LEU A 145 8.39 -0.01 -27.35
N PHE A 146 7.17 0.50 -27.47
CA PHE A 146 5.97 -0.34 -27.54
C PHE A 146 5.66 -0.71 -28.98
N ARG A 147 5.32 -1.97 -29.20
CA ARG A 147 4.84 -2.47 -30.50
C ARG A 147 3.53 -3.20 -30.33
N THR A 148 2.56 -2.87 -31.18
CA THR A 148 1.35 -3.68 -31.37
C THR A 148 1.73 -5.00 -32.04
N ARG A 149 0.82 -5.99 -31.98
CA ARG A 149 1.05 -7.27 -32.68
C ARG A 149 1.30 -7.07 -34.18
N LYS A 150 0.52 -6.20 -34.82
CA LYS A 150 0.63 -5.92 -36.25
C LYS A 150 1.98 -5.30 -36.60
N GLU A 151 2.46 -4.34 -35.82
CA GLU A 151 3.78 -3.72 -36.04
C GLU A 151 4.92 -4.73 -35.87
N LEU A 152 4.82 -5.67 -34.93
CA LEU A 152 5.81 -6.74 -34.81
C LEU A 152 5.85 -7.65 -36.04
N GLU A 153 4.69 -8.05 -36.55
CA GLU A 153 4.59 -8.91 -37.73
C GLU A 153 5.08 -8.18 -38.99
N GLU A 154 4.74 -6.89 -39.16
CA GLU A 154 5.05 -6.11 -40.38
C GLU A 154 6.45 -5.46 -40.37
N GLN A 155 6.91 -4.92 -39.24
CA GLN A 155 8.15 -4.13 -39.16
C GLN A 155 9.33 -4.97 -38.67
N GLU A 156 9.11 -5.81 -37.67
CA GLU A 156 10.17 -6.64 -37.06
C GLU A 156 10.25 -8.04 -37.70
N SER A 157 9.31 -8.38 -38.60
CA SER A 157 9.14 -9.74 -39.12
C SER A 157 9.08 -10.79 -37.99
N ALA A 158 8.47 -10.42 -36.87
CA ALA A 158 8.48 -11.22 -35.67
C ALA A 158 7.55 -12.42 -35.77
N TYR A 159 7.93 -13.53 -35.15
CA TYR A 159 7.18 -14.78 -35.14
C TYR A 159 6.85 -15.19 -33.69
N PRO A 160 5.70 -15.83 -33.46
CA PRO A 160 5.28 -16.22 -32.11
C PRO A 160 6.17 -17.32 -31.54
N LEU A 161 6.60 -17.16 -30.29
CA LEU A 161 7.33 -18.17 -29.51
C LEU A 161 6.44 -18.91 -28.51
N GLY A 162 5.20 -18.44 -28.31
CA GLY A 162 4.27 -18.95 -27.30
C GLY A 162 4.17 -18.03 -26.07
N GLY A 163 3.13 -18.20 -25.26
CA GLY A 163 2.94 -17.41 -24.02
C GLY A 163 2.86 -15.89 -24.24
N ASN A 164 2.34 -15.46 -25.40
CA ASN A 164 2.35 -14.06 -25.88
C ASN A 164 3.72 -13.45 -26.18
N THR A 165 4.78 -14.26 -26.20
CA THR A 165 6.14 -13.85 -26.57
C THR A 165 6.36 -13.99 -28.08
N PHE A 166 7.13 -13.07 -28.65
CA PHE A 166 7.51 -13.07 -30.07
C PHE A 166 9.04 -13.00 -30.19
N GLY A 167 9.60 -13.61 -31.23
CA GLY A 167 11.01 -13.51 -31.59
C GLY A 167 11.18 -12.77 -32.91
N SER A 168 12.23 -11.98 -33.04
CA SER A 168 12.64 -11.30 -34.28
C SER A 168 14.16 -11.34 -34.43
N ALA A 169 14.69 -10.78 -35.52
CA ALA A 169 16.14 -10.61 -35.69
C ALA A 169 16.75 -9.65 -34.63
N SER A 170 15.94 -8.77 -34.05
CA SER A 170 16.32 -7.79 -33.02
C SER A 170 16.26 -8.37 -31.60
N GLY A 171 15.68 -9.55 -31.40
CA GLY A 171 15.58 -10.23 -30.10
C GLY A 171 14.17 -10.70 -29.79
N ASN A 172 13.92 -10.99 -28.51
CA ASN A 172 12.60 -11.40 -28.04
C ASN A 172 11.77 -10.17 -27.62
N TRP A 173 10.45 -10.32 -27.73
CA TRP A 173 9.45 -9.32 -27.38
C TRP A 173 8.48 -9.92 -26.39
N LEU A 174 8.40 -9.31 -25.20
CA LEU A 174 7.56 -9.76 -24.09
C LEU A 174 6.24 -8.99 -24.05
N PRO A 175 5.14 -9.59 -23.55
CA PRO A 175 3.88 -8.90 -23.35
C PRO A 175 4.02 -7.73 -22.38
N LEU A 176 3.35 -6.60 -22.65
CA LEU A 176 3.23 -5.48 -21.72
C LEU A 176 1.96 -5.61 -20.88
N TYR A 177 2.10 -6.03 -19.62
CA TYR A 177 1.02 -6.10 -18.65
C TYR A 177 0.64 -4.72 -18.12
N VAL A 178 -0.65 -4.49 -17.97
CA VAL A 178 -1.23 -3.28 -17.37
C VAL A 178 -2.24 -3.65 -16.30
N GLY A 179 -2.57 -2.72 -15.39
CA GLY A 179 -3.37 -3.02 -14.20
C GLY A 179 -4.74 -3.63 -14.50
N ARG A 180 -5.31 -3.34 -15.67
CA ARG A 180 -6.61 -3.89 -16.09
C ARG A 180 -6.58 -5.37 -16.50
N MET A 181 -5.41 -5.93 -16.79
CA MET A 181 -5.24 -7.33 -17.21
C MET A 181 -5.25 -8.30 -16.03
N VAL A 182 -5.02 -7.79 -14.82
CA VAL A 182 -4.94 -8.58 -13.59
C VAL A 182 -6.16 -8.36 -12.70
N HIS A 183 -6.58 -9.43 -12.04
CA HIS A 183 -7.58 -9.44 -10.98
C HIS A 183 -7.05 -10.21 -9.76
N GLN A 184 -7.85 -10.33 -8.72
CA GLN A 184 -7.44 -10.94 -7.46
C GLN A 184 -6.95 -12.38 -7.66
N PHE A 185 -5.64 -12.61 -7.47
CA PHE A 185 -4.95 -13.86 -7.76
C PHE A 185 -4.94 -14.32 -9.22
N ASP A 186 -5.38 -13.50 -10.16
CA ASP A 186 -5.58 -13.89 -11.56
C ASP A 186 -4.83 -12.92 -12.49
N HIS A 187 -3.74 -13.36 -13.09
CA HIS A 187 -3.02 -12.56 -14.09
C HIS A 187 -3.60 -12.70 -15.50
N ARG A 188 -4.56 -13.60 -15.70
CA ARG A 188 -5.21 -13.91 -16.99
C ARG A 188 -6.62 -13.32 -17.06
N ALA A 189 -6.92 -12.34 -16.21
CA ALA A 189 -8.28 -11.88 -15.96
C ALA A 189 -8.93 -11.15 -17.13
N ALA A 190 -8.15 -10.42 -17.93
CA ALA A 190 -8.67 -9.66 -19.05
C ALA A 190 -7.65 -9.51 -20.18
N SER A 191 -8.13 -9.66 -21.41
CA SER A 191 -7.41 -9.20 -22.60
C SER A 191 -7.62 -7.69 -22.78
N VAL A 192 -6.73 -7.03 -23.51
CA VAL A 192 -6.93 -5.64 -23.92
C VAL A 192 -7.49 -5.61 -25.32
N GLU A 193 -8.75 -5.18 -25.44
CA GLU A 193 -9.41 -4.96 -26.72
C GLU A 193 -9.22 -3.51 -27.15
N VAL A 194 -8.67 -3.31 -28.35
CA VAL A 194 -8.48 -1.97 -28.90
C VAL A 194 -9.74 -1.56 -29.67
N ASN A 195 -10.40 -0.50 -29.22
CA ASN A 195 -11.54 0.06 -29.94
C ASN A 195 -11.07 1.20 -30.86
N GLU A 196 -10.96 0.90 -32.16
CA GLU A 196 -10.54 1.87 -33.18
C GLU A 196 -11.49 3.09 -33.29
N ALA A 197 -12.73 2.98 -32.83
CA ALA A 197 -13.74 4.05 -32.93
C ALA A 197 -13.72 5.06 -31.77
N ASN A 198 -12.99 4.81 -30.67
CA ASN A 198 -12.97 5.69 -29.48
C ASN A 198 -11.53 6.01 -29.04
N LEU A 199 -10.92 7.03 -29.64
CA LEU A 199 -9.55 7.48 -29.33
C LEU A 199 -9.34 7.84 -27.84
N HIS A 200 -10.37 8.31 -27.14
CA HIS A 200 -10.26 8.74 -25.72
C HIS A 200 -10.28 7.58 -24.71
N ASN A 201 -10.72 6.38 -25.10
CA ASN A 201 -10.68 5.15 -24.30
C ASN A 201 -10.32 3.98 -25.23
N ALA A 202 -9.14 4.08 -25.85
CA ALA A 202 -8.72 3.18 -26.91
C ALA A 202 -8.59 1.70 -26.48
N ALA A 203 -8.51 1.42 -25.17
CA ALA A 203 -8.30 0.08 -24.63
C ALA A 203 -9.38 -0.29 -23.60
N LEU A 204 -10.23 -1.26 -23.94
CA LEU A 204 -11.22 -1.86 -23.05
C LEU A 204 -10.69 -3.18 -22.48
N SER A 205 -11.19 -3.55 -21.30
CA SER A 205 -10.97 -4.89 -20.76
C SER A 205 -11.90 -5.84 -21.50
N GLY A 206 -11.34 -6.64 -22.41
CA GLY A 206 -12.03 -7.74 -23.06
C GLY A 206 -12.33 -8.84 -22.05
N ALA A 207 -13.55 -9.36 -22.09
CA ALA A 207 -13.97 -10.44 -21.21
C ALA A 207 -13.21 -11.73 -21.58
N VAL A 208 -12.67 -12.40 -20.58
CA VAL A 208 -12.11 -13.76 -20.72
C VAL A 208 -13.17 -14.72 -20.20
N SER A 209 -13.56 -15.70 -21.02
CA SER A 209 -14.57 -16.69 -20.64
C SER A 209 -13.98 -17.77 -19.74
N GLU A 210 -14.83 -18.44 -18.96
CA GLU A 210 -14.39 -19.55 -18.10
C GLU A 210 -13.83 -20.73 -18.92
N GLU A 211 -14.32 -20.94 -20.14
CA GLU A 211 -13.77 -21.95 -21.06
C GLU A 211 -12.35 -21.60 -21.50
N GLN A 212 -12.06 -20.32 -21.72
CA GLN A 212 -10.70 -19.85 -22.01
C GLN A 212 -9.80 -19.99 -20.78
N LYS A 213 -10.31 -19.76 -19.57
CA LYS A 213 -9.54 -19.95 -18.33
C LYS A 213 -9.25 -21.41 -18.02
N ALA A 214 -10.16 -22.32 -18.38
CA ALA A 214 -9.96 -23.75 -18.23
C ALA A 214 -8.79 -24.30 -19.06
N ASP A 215 -8.36 -23.60 -20.12
CA ASP A 215 -7.17 -23.93 -20.88
C ASP A 215 -5.90 -23.44 -20.15
N PRO A 216 -4.99 -24.31 -19.69
CA PRO A 216 -3.77 -23.89 -19.01
C PRO A 216 -2.84 -23.06 -19.91
N ASP A 217 -2.93 -23.19 -21.23
CA ASP A 217 -2.07 -22.50 -22.19
C ASP A 217 -2.63 -21.15 -22.65
N PHE A 218 -3.86 -20.79 -22.25
CA PHE A 218 -4.43 -19.51 -22.61
C PHE A 218 -3.69 -18.35 -21.95
N VAL A 219 -3.44 -17.31 -22.74
CA VAL A 219 -2.79 -16.08 -22.30
C VAL A 219 -3.60 -14.85 -22.75
N PRO A 220 -3.88 -13.89 -21.85
CA PRO A 220 -4.65 -12.69 -22.19
C PRO A 220 -3.90 -11.84 -23.21
N THR A 221 -4.59 -11.34 -24.24
CA THR A 221 -3.94 -10.55 -25.29
C THR A 221 -3.54 -9.17 -24.76
N PRO A 222 -2.25 -8.80 -24.76
CA PRO A 222 -1.83 -7.45 -24.38
C PRO A 222 -2.02 -6.47 -25.54
N GLN A 223 -2.15 -5.19 -25.22
CA GLN A 223 -2.18 -4.12 -26.24
C GLN A 223 -0.84 -3.97 -26.95
N TYR A 224 0.25 -4.05 -26.17
CA TYR A 224 1.61 -3.82 -26.64
C TYR A 224 2.56 -4.93 -26.17
N ARG A 225 3.71 -5.00 -26.83
CA ARG A 225 4.88 -5.78 -26.45
C ARG A 225 6.10 -4.87 -26.41
N VAL A 226 7.09 -5.27 -25.62
CA VAL A 226 8.34 -4.53 -25.41
C VAL A 226 9.54 -5.45 -25.66
N PRO A 227 10.72 -4.92 -26.04
CA PRO A 227 11.92 -5.72 -26.17
C PRO A 227 12.30 -6.34 -24.82
N GLU A 228 12.67 -7.62 -24.81
CA GLU A 228 13.13 -8.31 -23.59
C GLU A 228 14.36 -7.62 -22.97
N SER A 229 15.21 -6.98 -23.79
CA SER A 229 16.38 -6.23 -23.34
C SER A 229 16.07 -5.02 -22.47
N GLU A 230 14.84 -4.48 -22.56
CA GLU A 230 14.38 -3.32 -21.79
C GLU A 230 13.62 -3.71 -20.52
N VAL A 231 13.38 -5.01 -20.29
CA VAL A 231 12.67 -5.51 -19.11
C VAL A 231 13.63 -5.58 -17.92
N ASP A 232 13.57 -4.56 -17.07
CA ASP A 232 14.38 -4.46 -15.86
C ASP A 232 13.75 -5.25 -14.70
N LEU A 233 14.11 -6.53 -14.61
CA LEU A 233 13.84 -7.40 -13.46
C LEU A 233 15.15 -8.03 -12.96
N PRO A 234 15.28 -8.30 -11.64
CA PRO A 234 16.44 -9.01 -11.12
C PRO A 234 16.68 -10.34 -11.85
N SER A 235 17.94 -10.70 -12.04
CA SER A 235 18.31 -11.91 -12.78
C SER A 235 17.73 -13.17 -12.10
N GLY A 236 17.18 -14.08 -12.92
CA GLY A 236 16.57 -15.33 -12.44
C GLY A 236 15.14 -15.20 -11.91
N ILE A 237 14.51 -14.02 -12.01
CA ILE A 237 13.11 -13.82 -11.64
C ILE A 237 12.21 -14.11 -12.84
N GLU A 238 11.57 -15.27 -12.80
CA GLU A 238 10.60 -15.71 -13.82
C GLU A 238 9.16 -15.26 -13.54
N TRP A 239 8.89 -14.79 -12.32
CA TRP A 239 7.58 -14.27 -11.92
C TRP A 239 7.70 -13.38 -10.68
N THR A 240 6.75 -12.46 -10.53
CA THR A 240 6.72 -11.53 -9.42
C THR A 240 5.28 -11.15 -9.05
N ILE A 241 5.09 -10.35 -8.00
CA ILE A 241 3.77 -9.83 -7.61
C ILE A 241 3.58 -8.46 -8.24
N ALA A 242 2.47 -8.28 -8.95
CA ALA A 242 1.97 -6.98 -9.36
C ALA A 242 0.65 -6.68 -8.64
N PHE A 243 0.38 -5.39 -8.42
CA PHE A 243 -0.91 -4.94 -7.94
C PHE A 243 -1.48 -3.84 -8.83
N ARG A 244 -2.79 -3.70 -8.81
CA ARG A 244 -3.50 -2.72 -9.64
C ARG A 244 -3.46 -1.36 -8.96
N ASP A 245 -2.82 -0.38 -9.60
CA ASP A 245 -2.80 1.01 -9.13
C ASP A 245 -4.21 1.62 -9.20
N ILE A 246 -4.89 1.48 -10.34
CA ILE A 246 -6.24 2.04 -10.50
C ILE A 246 -7.23 1.23 -9.64
N ALA A 247 -7.66 1.81 -8.54
CA ALA A 247 -8.55 1.18 -7.57
C ALA A 247 -9.52 2.21 -7.01
N ARG A 248 -10.81 1.85 -6.93
CA ARG A 248 -11.82 2.73 -6.32
C ARG A 248 -12.28 2.15 -4.99
N ALA A 249 -12.61 3.02 -4.04
CA ALA A 249 -13.18 2.59 -2.77
C ALA A 249 -14.56 1.91 -2.92
N THR A 250 -15.25 2.12 -4.05
CA THR A 250 -16.54 1.51 -4.38
C THR A 250 -16.41 0.12 -5.02
N ASP A 251 -15.20 -0.28 -5.42
CA ASP A 251 -14.99 -1.58 -6.05
C ASP A 251 -15.19 -2.71 -5.03
N ALA A 252 -15.66 -3.87 -5.51
CA ALA A 252 -15.80 -5.06 -4.68
C ALA A 252 -14.48 -5.46 -3.99
N ARG A 253 -13.35 -5.14 -4.63
CA ARG A 253 -11.98 -5.25 -4.12
C ARG A 253 -11.21 -3.98 -4.47
N THR A 254 -10.61 -3.35 -3.47
CA THR A 254 -9.76 -2.17 -3.64
C THR A 254 -8.30 -2.59 -3.79
N MET A 255 -7.80 -3.51 -2.95
CA MET A 255 -6.49 -4.13 -3.18
C MET A 255 -6.66 -5.33 -4.11
N ILE A 256 -6.04 -5.25 -5.29
CA ILE A 256 -6.01 -6.33 -6.26
C ILE A 256 -4.57 -6.62 -6.61
N ALA A 257 -4.13 -7.84 -6.30
CA ALA A 257 -2.79 -8.31 -6.59
C ALA A 257 -2.82 -9.73 -7.17
N ALA A 258 -1.85 -10.02 -8.03
CA ALA A 258 -1.64 -11.31 -8.65
C ALA A 258 -0.14 -11.59 -8.84
N VAL A 259 0.20 -12.87 -9.00
CA VAL A 259 1.50 -13.23 -9.56
C VAL A 259 1.44 -13.05 -11.07
N ILE A 260 2.42 -12.35 -11.63
CA ILE A 260 2.58 -12.19 -13.08
C ILE A 260 3.88 -12.89 -13.52
N PRO A 261 3.94 -13.44 -14.75
CA PRO A 261 5.18 -13.96 -15.31
C PRO A 261 6.17 -12.84 -15.62
N LYS A 262 7.41 -13.19 -15.92
CA LYS A 262 8.41 -12.28 -16.49
C LYS A 262 7.83 -11.64 -17.75
N ALA A 263 7.61 -10.33 -17.68
CA ALA A 263 6.93 -9.58 -18.72
C ALA A 263 7.29 -8.09 -18.59
N GLY A 264 7.00 -7.31 -19.63
CA GLY A 264 6.98 -5.86 -19.50
C GLY A 264 5.80 -5.44 -18.64
N VAL A 265 5.95 -4.40 -17.82
CA VAL A 265 4.88 -3.95 -16.92
C VAL A 265 4.68 -2.43 -16.98
N GLY A 266 3.48 -2.00 -17.32
CA GLY A 266 3.11 -0.58 -17.35
C GLY A 266 2.86 -0.01 -15.95
N ASN A 267 2.97 1.32 -15.81
CA ASN A 267 2.88 2.04 -14.54
C ASN A 267 1.54 1.92 -13.79
N THR A 268 0.51 1.30 -14.39
CA THR A 268 -0.77 0.99 -13.72
C THR A 268 -0.79 -0.37 -13.02
N ALA A 269 0.27 -1.18 -13.19
CA ALA A 269 0.48 -2.47 -12.53
C ALA A 269 1.81 -2.49 -11.76
N PRO A 270 2.02 -1.60 -10.78
CA PRO A 270 3.24 -1.57 -9.98
C PRO A 270 3.61 -2.93 -9.38
N LEU A 271 4.92 -3.13 -9.19
CA LEU A 271 5.52 -4.39 -8.77
C LEU A 271 5.97 -4.35 -7.31
N ILE A 272 5.87 -5.50 -6.66
CA ILE A 272 6.45 -5.78 -5.35
C ILE A 272 7.57 -6.79 -5.56
N LEU A 273 8.82 -6.31 -5.53
CA LEU A 273 10.02 -7.12 -5.74
C LEU A 273 10.66 -7.47 -4.40
N TRP A 274 11.20 -8.69 -4.27
CA TRP A 274 12.04 -9.04 -3.12
C TRP A 274 13.46 -8.52 -3.32
N ASN A 275 14.15 -8.27 -2.21
CA ASN A 275 15.59 -8.05 -2.24
C ASN A 275 16.33 -9.34 -2.66
N ASP A 276 17.50 -9.21 -3.26
CA ASP A 276 18.23 -10.29 -3.94
C ASP A 276 18.60 -11.48 -3.02
N GLU A 277 18.59 -11.28 -1.70
CA GLU A 277 18.98 -12.30 -0.71
C GLU A 277 17.84 -13.25 -0.29
N ASP A 278 16.56 -12.94 -0.55
CA ASP A 278 15.41 -13.73 -0.05
C ASP A 278 14.31 -13.93 -1.10
N GLN A 279 14.58 -14.66 -2.18
CA GLN A 279 13.61 -14.89 -3.25
C GLN A 279 12.67 -16.09 -3.02
N ARG A 280 12.46 -16.53 -1.77
CA ARG A 280 11.73 -17.79 -1.53
C ARG A 280 10.27 -17.72 -2.01
N ALA A 281 9.90 -18.69 -2.84
CA ALA A 281 8.57 -18.77 -3.45
C ALA A 281 7.43 -18.92 -2.40
N ASP A 282 7.71 -19.58 -1.28
CA ASP A 282 6.78 -19.75 -0.17
C ASP A 282 6.38 -18.40 0.46
N HIS A 283 7.36 -17.53 0.71
CA HIS A 283 7.13 -16.19 1.25
C HIS A 283 6.31 -15.30 0.31
N LYS A 284 6.57 -15.38 -1.00
CA LYS A 284 5.80 -14.65 -2.01
C LYS A 284 4.32 -15.08 -2.00
N ALA A 285 4.05 -16.38 -1.90
CA ALA A 285 2.67 -16.88 -1.79
C ALA A 285 1.97 -16.37 -0.50
N LEU A 286 2.69 -16.32 0.62
CA LEU A 286 2.16 -15.78 1.88
C LEU A 286 1.85 -14.28 1.79
N LEU A 287 2.75 -13.47 1.20
CA LEU A 287 2.48 -12.06 1.00
C LEU A 287 1.30 -11.84 0.05
N LEU A 288 1.21 -12.59 -1.04
CA LEU A 288 0.05 -12.51 -1.92
C LEU A 288 -1.25 -12.87 -1.18
N GLY A 289 -1.19 -13.84 -0.27
CA GLY A 289 -2.27 -14.17 0.67
C GLY A 289 -2.67 -13.00 1.56
N ASN A 290 -1.70 -12.28 2.13
CA ASN A 290 -1.94 -11.02 2.86
C ASN A 290 -2.68 -10.00 1.99
N LEU A 291 -2.12 -9.69 0.81
CA LEU A 291 -2.67 -8.69 -0.12
C LEU A 291 -4.08 -9.05 -0.62
N GLY A 292 -4.40 -10.34 -0.65
CA GLY A 292 -5.72 -10.84 -1.02
C GLY A 292 -6.70 -11.00 0.14
N ALA A 293 -6.33 -10.69 1.37
CA ALA A 293 -7.19 -10.85 2.55
C ALA A 293 -8.30 -9.78 2.60
N ILE A 294 -9.52 -10.20 2.99
CA ILE A 294 -10.68 -9.31 3.11
C ILE A 294 -10.45 -8.24 4.20
N SER A 295 -9.81 -8.61 5.30
CA SER A 295 -9.48 -7.67 6.39
C SER A 295 -8.50 -6.58 5.92
N LEU A 296 -7.51 -6.94 5.09
CA LEU A 296 -6.58 -5.98 4.50
C LEU A 296 -7.30 -5.08 3.48
N ASP A 297 -8.15 -5.66 2.62
CA ASP A 297 -8.94 -4.91 1.64
C ASP A 297 -9.88 -3.89 2.31
N TYR A 298 -10.47 -4.27 3.45
CA TYR A 298 -11.31 -3.38 4.26
C TYR A 298 -10.55 -2.14 4.74
N VAL A 299 -9.31 -2.30 5.22
CA VAL A 299 -8.46 -1.15 5.61
C VAL A 299 -8.00 -0.38 4.38
N THR A 300 -7.68 -1.08 3.28
CA THR A 300 -7.30 -0.45 2.00
C THR A 300 -8.39 0.48 1.50
N ARG A 301 -9.66 0.04 1.52
CA ARG A 301 -10.82 0.84 1.10
C ARG A 301 -10.96 2.14 1.89
N GLN A 302 -10.60 2.13 3.16
CA GLN A 302 -10.68 3.31 4.02
C GLN A 302 -9.52 4.29 3.75
N LYS A 303 -8.33 3.77 3.43
CA LYS A 303 -7.14 4.59 3.10
C LYS A 303 -7.11 5.06 1.63
N ALA A 304 -7.82 4.39 0.73
CA ALA A 304 -7.94 4.77 -0.68
C ALA A 304 -8.88 5.98 -0.85
N GLN A 305 -8.31 7.18 -0.77
CA GLN A 305 -9.04 8.45 -0.93
C GLN A 305 -9.16 8.90 -2.39
N SER A 306 -8.35 8.35 -3.29
CA SER A 306 -8.35 8.63 -4.73
C SER A 306 -8.63 7.36 -5.53
N THR A 307 -8.58 7.46 -6.85
CA THR A 307 -8.68 6.31 -7.76
C THR A 307 -7.36 5.57 -7.96
N HIS A 308 -6.32 5.93 -7.22
CA HIS A 308 -4.96 5.40 -7.33
C HIS A 308 -4.49 4.86 -5.97
N LEU A 309 -3.99 3.63 -6.00
CA LEU A 309 -3.40 2.96 -4.85
C LEU A 309 -1.89 3.15 -4.89
N ASN A 310 -1.44 4.35 -4.52
CA ASN A 310 -0.03 4.70 -4.50
C ASN A 310 0.75 3.91 -3.44
N TRP A 311 2.07 3.77 -3.64
CA TRP A 311 2.93 3.00 -2.75
C TRP A 311 2.86 3.42 -1.28
N TYR A 312 2.81 4.73 -0.99
CA TYR A 312 2.73 5.22 0.39
C TYR A 312 1.48 4.72 1.15
N ILE A 313 0.41 4.35 0.42
CA ILE A 313 -0.78 3.73 1.00
C ILE A 313 -0.49 2.26 1.29
N VAL A 314 0.09 1.55 0.30
CA VAL A 314 0.42 0.12 0.38
C VAL A 314 1.42 -0.18 1.51
N GLU A 315 2.41 0.69 1.71
CA GLU A 315 3.38 0.61 2.82
C GLU A 315 2.69 0.53 4.19
N GLN A 316 1.54 1.18 4.35
CA GLN A 316 0.85 1.23 5.63
C GLN A 316 -0.13 0.08 5.85
N LEU A 317 -0.37 -0.76 4.85
CA LEU A 317 -1.41 -1.78 4.95
C LEU A 317 -1.03 -2.85 5.98
N PRO A 318 -2.02 -3.36 6.75
CA PRO A 318 -1.78 -4.29 7.83
C PRO A 318 -1.48 -5.68 7.28
N VAL A 319 -0.22 -6.11 7.38
CA VAL A 319 0.25 -7.42 6.95
C VAL A 319 0.64 -8.29 8.14
N ILE A 320 0.45 -9.60 7.98
CA ILE A 320 0.90 -10.63 8.91
C ILE A 320 2.35 -11.00 8.58
N LEU A 321 3.21 -11.11 9.60
CA LEU A 321 4.61 -11.50 9.47
C LEU A 321 4.78 -13.00 9.14
N PRO A 322 5.87 -13.39 8.45
CA PRO A 322 6.17 -14.80 8.16
C PRO A 322 6.11 -15.70 9.41
N ASP A 323 6.74 -15.30 10.51
CA ASP A 323 6.80 -16.10 11.75
C ASP A 323 5.41 -16.38 12.36
N LYS A 324 4.46 -15.45 12.16
CA LYS A 324 3.08 -15.63 12.62
C LYS A 324 2.34 -16.67 11.78
N PHE A 325 2.66 -16.79 10.48
CA PHE A 325 2.11 -17.88 9.65
C PHE A 325 2.65 -19.26 10.07
N GLU A 326 3.90 -19.35 10.52
CA GLU A 326 4.50 -20.63 10.92
C GLU A 326 4.09 -21.06 12.34
N SER A 327 3.89 -20.11 13.25
CA SER A 327 3.51 -20.39 14.64
C SER A 327 2.02 -20.68 14.84
N VAL A 328 1.13 -20.02 14.09
CA VAL A 328 -0.32 -20.25 14.18
C VAL A 328 -0.70 -21.56 13.51
N ARG A 329 -1.52 -22.38 14.18
CA ARG A 329 -1.92 -23.72 13.74
C ARG A 329 -3.45 -23.84 13.64
N PHE A 330 -3.92 -24.55 12.62
CA PHE A 330 -5.30 -24.97 12.42
C PHE A 330 -5.35 -26.50 12.38
N GLY A 331 -5.57 -27.12 13.54
CA GLY A 331 -5.37 -28.55 13.71
C GLY A 331 -3.90 -28.91 13.49
N ALA A 332 -3.62 -29.83 12.56
CA ALA A 332 -2.26 -30.27 12.25
C ALA A 332 -1.48 -29.31 11.32
N LYS A 333 -2.16 -28.44 10.57
CA LYS A 333 -1.53 -27.57 9.58
C LYS A 333 -1.16 -26.21 10.17
N SER A 334 -0.02 -25.63 9.79
CA SER A 334 0.26 -24.21 10.04
C SER A 334 -0.63 -23.32 9.17
N ALA A 335 -0.81 -22.07 9.61
CA ALA A 335 -1.45 -21.06 8.79
C ALA A 335 -0.69 -20.88 7.46
N ALA A 336 0.65 -21.02 7.47
CA ALA A 336 1.47 -20.98 6.26
C ALA A 336 1.08 -22.07 5.25
N GLU A 337 0.90 -23.32 5.70
CA GLU A 337 0.49 -24.43 4.85
C GLU A 337 -0.90 -24.20 4.23
N VAL A 338 -1.86 -23.74 5.04
CA VAL A 338 -3.22 -23.45 4.60
C VAL A 338 -3.24 -22.35 3.55
N VAL A 339 -2.54 -21.24 3.82
CA VAL A 339 -2.51 -20.06 2.94
C VAL A 339 -1.79 -20.38 1.64
N ARG A 340 -0.64 -21.07 1.69
CA ARG A 340 0.09 -21.49 0.49
C ARG A 340 -0.77 -22.37 -0.41
N GLN A 341 -1.44 -23.38 0.15
CA GLN A 341 -2.35 -24.25 -0.61
C GLN A 341 -3.48 -23.44 -1.26
N ALA A 342 -4.08 -22.50 -0.52
CA ALA A 342 -5.18 -21.68 -1.02
C ALA A 342 -4.74 -20.65 -2.08
N VAL A 343 -3.52 -20.14 -2.02
CA VAL A 343 -2.97 -19.21 -3.02
C VAL A 343 -2.60 -19.96 -4.29
N VAL A 344 -1.88 -21.08 -4.18
CA VAL A 344 -1.49 -21.90 -5.35
C VAL A 344 -2.71 -22.40 -6.10
N ALA A 345 -3.73 -22.90 -5.39
CA ALA A 345 -4.97 -23.37 -6.02
C ALA A 345 -5.71 -22.27 -6.80
N ARG A 346 -5.54 -21.00 -6.43
CA ARG A 346 -6.15 -19.83 -7.11
C ARG A 346 -5.31 -19.26 -8.24
N GLN A 347 -4.05 -19.66 -8.37
CA GLN A 347 -3.18 -19.28 -9.49
C GLN A 347 -3.25 -20.28 -10.65
N SER A 348 -3.73 -21.50 -10.39
CA SER A 348 -3.79 -22.60 -11.37
C SER A 348 -5.11 -22.70 -12.13
N GLY A 349 -6.12 -21.89 -11.78
CA GLY A 349 -7.39 -21.77 -12.50
C GLY A 349 -7.62 -20.31 -12.85
#